data_AF-A0A6J7AB87-F1
#
_entry.id   AF-A0A6J7AB87-F1
#
_cell.length_a   1.000
_cell.length_b   1.000
_cell.length_c   1.000
_cell.angle_alpha   90.00
_cell.angle_beta   90.00
_cell.angle_gamma   90.00
#
_symmetry.space_group_name_H-M   'P 1'
#
loop_
_entity.id
_entity.type
_entity.pdbx_description
1 polymer ?
#
loop_
_entity_poly.entity_id
_entity_poly.type
_entity_poly.pdbx_seq_one_letter_code
_entity_poly.pdbx_strand_id
1 'polypeptide(L)'
;MAGTNFPPILGMKADSGIEVRLYTVESGSTFIAGALVYLDTSTHTIKECGTDPSLILGVAYASAAAGLTNSLWGGTAIPVAVLTSNAIVAMASATTAATTYIGTSYGIVKSTNWLVDTSDTTNDRVMVVDVSVSPEIWYVRFVTANLQMTGLAV
;
A
#
# COMPACT_ATOMS: atom_id res chain seq x y z
N MET A 1 18.25 -14.95 5.28
CA MET A 1 17.46 -14.28 6.34
C MET A 1 16.50 -13.42 5.57
N ALA A 2 15.20 -13.72 5.59
CA ALA A 2 14.21 -12.96 4.84
C ALA A 2 14.34 -11.46 5.15
N GLY A 3 14.27 -10.66 4.08
CA GLY A 3 14.58 -9.25 3.99
C GLY A 3 13.96 -8.42 5.10
N THR A 4 14.69 -7.39 5.49
CA THR A 4 14.33 -6.45 6.56
C THR A 4 12.86 -6.07 6.47
N ASN A 5 12.12 -6.23 7.56
CA ASN A 5 10.72 -5.82 7.65
C ASN A 5 10.64 -4.29 7.53
N PHE A 6 10.39 -3.78 6.33
CA PHE A 6 10.27 -2.35 6.04
C PHE A 6 8.84 -2.00 5.59
N PRO A 7 8.36 -0.77 5.88
CA PRO A 7 7.04 -0.33 5.43
C PRO A 7 6.97 -0.29 3.90
N PRO A 8 5.81 -0.55 3.27
CA PRO A 8 5.63 -0.28 1.86
C PRO A 8 6.11 1.13 1.48
N ILE A 9 6.98 1.23 0.47
CA ILE A 9 7.51 2.49 -0.06
C ILE A 9 7.32 2.48 -1.57
N LEU A 10 7.07 3.64 -2.17
CA LEU A 10 6.95 3.72 -3.62
C LEU A 10 8.29 3.43 -4.31
N GLY A 11 8.28 2.56 -5.32
CA GLY A 11 9.44 2.30 -6.16
C GLY A 11 9.71 3.48 -7.10
N MET A 12 10.88 4.12 -6.95
CA MET A 12 11.26 5.35 -7.68
C MET A 12 11.54 5.20 -9.19
N LYS A 13 11.24 4.05 -9.83
CA LYS A 13 11.46 3.97 -11.28
C LYS A 13 10.36 4.77 -12.01
N ALA A 14 10.84 5.82 -12.69
CA ALA A 14 10.11 6.86 -13.39
C ALA A 14 8.90 6.33 -14.17
N ASP A 15 7.80 7.07 -14.08
CA ASP A 15 6.51 6.88 -14.75
C ASP A 15 5.45 6.02 -14.03
N SER A 16 5.55 5.90 -12.70
CA SER A 16 4.50 5.28 -11.89
C SER A 16 3.43 6.32 -11.58
N GLY A 17 2.25 6.23 -12.22
CA GLY A 17 1.12 7.16 -12.05
C GLY A 17 0.59 7.23 -10.62
N ILE A 18 1.37 7.80 -9.71
CA ILE A 18 1.14 7.87 -8.29
C ILE A 18 0.94 9.33 -7.94
N GLU A 19 -0.21 9.62 -7.36
CA GLU A 19 -0.54 10.96 -6.89
C GLU A 19 -0.53 10.98 -5.38
N VAL A 20 0.12 11.98 -4.79
CA VAL A 20 0.06 12.19 -3.34
C VAL A 20 -1.08 13.15 -3.06
N ARG A 21 -2.09 12.67 -2.34
CA ARG A 21 -3.25 13.49 -1.94
C ARG A 21 -3.39 13.50 -0.42
N LEU A 22 -3.91 14.59 0.11
CA LEU A 22 -4.27 14.70 1.53
C LEU A 22 -5.65 14.08 1.75
N TYR A 23 -5.77 13.25 2.77
CA TYR A 23 -7.05 12.69 3.19
C TYR A 23 -7.24 12.86 4.69
N THR A 24 -8.47 13.17 5.10
CA THR A 24 -8.88 13.22 6.50
C THR A 24 -8.89 11.82 7.08
N VAL A 25 -8.26 11.65 8.24
CA VAL A 25 -8.15 10.37 8.95
C VAL A 25 -9.39 10.14 9.81
N GLU A 26 -9.91 8.91 9.82
CA GLU A 26 -11.03 8.54 10.70
C GLU A 26 -10.61 8.72 12.17
N SER A 27 -11.51 9.32 12.97
CA SER A 27 -11.25 9.54 14.39
C SER A 27 -10.94 8.22 15.12
N GLY A 28 -9.89 8.21 15.94
CA GLY A 28 -9.45 7.02 16.68
C GLY A 28 -8.56 6.05 15.89
N SER A 29 -8.21 6.35 14.64
CA SER A 29 -7.24 5.55 13.87
C SER A 29 -5.85 5.56 14.52
N THR A 30 -5.16 4.42 14.47
CA THR A 30 -3.84 4.21 15.12
C THR A 30 -2.75 3.73 14.17
N PHE A 31 -3.02 3.71 12.86
CA PHE A 31 -2.07 3.20 11.87
C PHE A 31 -0.81 4.07 11.75
N ILE A 32 0.27 3.46 11.29
CA ILE A 32 1.59 4.08 11.11
C ILE A 32 1.87 4.42 9.63
N ALA A 33 2.94 5.17 9.37
CA ALA A 33 3.41 5.37 8.01
C ALA A 33 3.77 4.02 7.34
N GLY A 34 3.42 3.88 6.06
CA GLY A 34 3.50 2.61 5.32
C GLY A 34 2.22 1.77 5.38
N ALA A 35 1.24 2.14 6.21
CA ALA A 35 -0.03 1.44 6.25
C ALA A 35 -0.77 1.55 4.92
N LEU A 36 -1.34 0.43 4.45
CA LEU A 36 -2.34 0.45 3.39
C LEU A 36 -3.65 0.98 3.96
N VAL A 37 -4.22 1.95 3.25
CA VAL A 37 -5.46 2.62 3.65
C VAL A 37 -6.50 2.52 2.55
N TYR A 38 -7.77 2.65 2.93
CA TYR A 38 -8.90 2.82 2.02
C TYR A 38 -9.72 4.06 2.43
N LEU A 39 -10.35 4.70 1.45
CA LEU A 39 -11.32 5.76 1.67
C LEU A 39 -12.68 5.13 2.00
N ASP A 40 -13.20 5.40 3.19
CA ASP A 40 -14.58 5.10 3.52
C ASP A 40 -15.48 6.17 2.89
N THR A 41 -16.33 5.77 1.96
CA THR A 41 -17.23 6.69 1.24
C THR A 41 -18.42 7.15 2.07
N SER A 42 -18.70 6.50 3.20
CA SER A 42 -19.77 6.91 4.13
C SER A 42 -19.32 8.05 5.05
N THR A 43 -18.11 7.95 5.61
CA THR A 43 -17.56 8.97 6.52
C THR A 43 -16.65 9.96 5.82
N HIS A 44 -16.28 9.72 4.55
CA HIS A 44 -15.33 10.51 3.77
C HIS A 44 -13.95 10.65 4.44
N THR A 45 -13.57 9.63 5.21
CA THR A 45 -12.27 9.56 5.88
C THR A 45 -11.53 8.31 5.47
N ILE A 46 -10.21 8.32 5.63
CA ILE A 46 -9.39 7.13 5.40
C ILE A 46 -9.30 6.28 6.66
N LYS A 47 -9.32 4.96 6.44
CA LYS A 47 -9.15 3.92 7.44
C LYS A 47 -8.05 2.98 7.01
N GLU A 48 -7.41 2.34 7.97
CA GLU A 48 -6.47 1.28 7.65
C GLU A 48 -7.18 0.06 7.07
N CYS A 49 -6.57 -0.57 6.07
CA CYS A 49 -7.03 -1.82 5.50
C CYS A 49 -7.08 -2.94 6.57
N GLY A 50 -8.16 -3.73 6.54
CA GLY A 50 -8.25 -4.99 7.27
C GLY A 50 -7.51 -6.13 6.56
N THR A 51 -7.57 -7.34 7.12
CA THR A 51 -7.05 -8.55 6.48
C THR A 51 -7.64 -8.73 5.07
N ASP A 52 -6.82 -9.16 4.11
CA ASP A 52 -7.18 -9.41 2.70
C ASP A 52 -8.00 -8.31 2.04
N PRO A 53 -7.52 -7.05 2.05
CA PRO A 53 -8.34 -5.88 1.72
C PRO A 53 -8.92 -5.98 0.32
N SER A 54 -10.24 -5.85 0.21
CA SER A 54 -10.94 -5.83 -1.07
C SER A 54 -10.75 -4.52 -1.83
N LEU A 55 -10.50 -3.43 -1.09
CA LEU A 55 -10.35 -2.08 -1.59
C LEU A 55 -9.13 -1.43 -0.94
N ILE A 56 -8.25 -0.86 -1.77
CA ILE A 56 -7.00 -0.22 -1.40
C ILE A 56 -6.95 1.13 -2.11
N LEU A 57 -6.89 2.22 -1.35
CA LEU A 57 -6.65 3.56 -1.88
C LEU A 57 -5.17 3.77 -2.16
N GLY A 58 -4.34 3.44 -1.18
CA GLY A 58 -2.94 3.81 -1.23
C GLY A 58 -2.13 3.50 0.01
N VAL A 59 -0.91 4.05 0.03
CA VAL A 59 0.05 3.92 1.13
C VAL A 59 0.10 5.24 1.92
N ALA A 60 -0.10 5.18 3.22
CA ALA A 60 0.01 6.35 4.11
C ALA A 60 1.47 6.80 4.26
N TYR A 61 1.77 8.08 4.08
CA TYR A 61 3.11 8.63 4.31
C TYR A 61 3.35 9.16 5.72
N ALA A 62 2.30 9.27 6.52
CA ALA A 62 2.37 9.65 7.92
C ALA A 62 1.49 8.72 8.77
N SER A 63 1.77 8.65 10.07
CA SER A 63 0.86 7.97 11.00
C SER A 63 -0.42 8.77 11.18
N ALA A 64 -1.49 8.10 11.61
CA ALA A 64 -2.78 8.71 11.89
C ALA A 64 -2.68 9.91 12.87
N ALA A 65 -1.73 9.86 13.81
CA ALA A 65 -1.50 10.90 14.81
C ALA A 65 -0.60 12.06 14.33
N ALA A 66 0.15 11.89 13.25
CA ALA A 66 1.14 12.87 12.77
C ALA A 66 0.60 13.81 11.68
N GLY A 67 -0.71 13.76 11.39
CA GLY A 67 -1.30 14.58 10.35
C GLY A 67 -1.45 16.06 10.72
N LEU A 68 -1.68 16.86 9.69
CA LEU A 68 -1.95 18.29 9.83
C LEU A 68 -3.41 18.46 10.28
N THR A 69 -3.59 19.03 11.46
CA THR A 69 -4.92 19.46 11.92
C THR A 69 -5.26 20.78 11.26
N ASN A 70 -6.34 20.83 10.49
CA ASN A 70 -6.82 22.07 9.88
C ASN A 70 -8.34 22.16 10.01
N SER A 71 -8.83 23.31 10.48
CA SER A 71 -10.25 23.59 10.70
C SER A 71 -11.10 23.49 9.43
N LEU A 72 -10.51 23.62 8.24
CA LEU A 72 -11.21 23.48 6.95
C LEU A 72 -11.63 22.03 6.65
N TRP A 73 -10.97 21.02 7.23
CA TRP A 73 -11.14 19.61 6.88
C TRP A 73 -11.83 18.79 7.97
N GLY A 74 -12.21 19.44 9.08
CA GLY A 74 -12.93 18.79 10.18
C GLY A 74 -12.12 17.74 10.94
N GLY A 75 -10.78 17.72 10.82
CA GLY A 75 -9.95 16.70 11.48
C GLY A 75 -8.47 16.76 11.11
N THR A 76 -7.79 15.64 11.39
CA THR A 76 -6.38 15.41 11.04
C THR A 76 -6.28 14.87 9.62
N ALA A 77 -5.49 15.52 8.76
CA ALA A 77 -5.26 15.05 7.40
C ALA A 77 -3.81 14.59 7.21
N ILE A 78 -3.62 13.50 6.46
CA ILE A 78 -2.29 12.97 6.13
C ILE A 78 -2.10 12.80 4.62
N PRO A 79 -0.85 12.87 4.14
CA PRO A 79 -0.54 12.51 2.77
C PRO A 79 -0.64 10.98 2.56
N VAL A 80 -1.34 10.60 1.49
CA VAL A 80 -1.45 9.23 0.99
C VAL A 80 -0.96 9.19 -0.45
N ALA A 81 -0.05 8.26 -0.73
CA ALA A 81 0.31 7.90 -2.10
C ALA A 81 -0.82 7.05 -2.69
N VAL A 82 -1.66 7.67 -3.52
CA VAL A 82 -2.77 7.02 -4.21
C VAL A 82 -2.23 6.06 -5.25
N LEU A 83 -2.60 4.80 -5.13
CA LEU A 83 -2.12 3.74 -6.00
C LEU A 83 -3.00 3.64 -7.26
N THR A 84 -2.34 3.51 -8.40
CA THR A 84 -2.95 3.18 -9.68
C THR A 84 -2.43 1.84 -10.17
N SER A 85 -3.01 1.30 -11.25
CA SER A 85 -2.58 0.02 -11.84
C SER A 85 -1.12 -0.01 -12.27
N ASN A 86 -0.51 1.16 -12.50
CA ASN A 86 0.89 1.29 -12.92
C ASN A 86 1.83 1.58 -11.75
N ALA A 87 1.31 1.82 -10.55
CA ALA A 87 2.10 2.11 -9.37
C ALA A 87 2.95 0.90 -8.98
N ILE A 88 4.27 1.12 -8.87
CA ILE A 88 5.19 0.12 -8.35
C ILE A 88 5.49 0.45 -6.90
N VAL A 89 5.31 -0.53 -6.03
CA VAL A 89 5.56 -0.41 -4.59
C VAL A 89 6.63 -1.42 -4.20
N ALA A 90 7.65 -0.96 -3.50
CA ALA A 90 8.60 -1.81 -2.80
C ALA A 90 7.94 -2.32 -1.50
N MET A 91 7.87 -3.63 -1.35
CA MET A 91 7.35 -4.32 -0.17
C MET A 91 8.35 -5.34 0.32
N ALA A 92 8.31 -5.62 1.62
CA ALA A 92 9.04 -6.74 2.21
C ALA A 92 8.25 -8.05 2.04
N SER A 93 8.93 -9.18 2.24
CA SER A 93 8.31 -10.50 2.29
C SER A 93 8.99 -11.35 3.38
N ALA A 94 8.25 -12.28 3.97
CA ALA A 94 8.84 -13.29 4.85
C ALA A 94 9.61 -14.38 4.06
N THR A 95 9.51 -14.36 2.74
CA THR A 95 10.17 -15.28 1.82
C THR A 95 11.39 -14.60 1.19
N THR A 96 12.52 -15.32 1.15
CA THR A 96 13.75 -14.85 0.49
C THR A 96 13.46 -14.48 -0.96
N ALA A 97 13.83 -13.27 -1.37
CA ALA A 97 13.63 -12.79 -2.73
C ALA A 97 14.39 -13.66 -3.76
N ALA A 98 13.70 -14.08 -4.82
CA ALA A 98 14.27 -14.83 -5.93
C ALA A 98 13.59 -14.44 -7.24
N THR A 99 14.33 -14.43 -8.35
CA THR A 99 13.81 -14.00 -9.66
C THR A 99 12.70 -14.90 -10.19
N THR A 100 12.56 -16.11 -9.66
CA THR A 100 11.47 -17.05 -9.97
C THR A 100 10.08 -16.57 -9.59
N TYR A 101 9.98 -15.57 -8.70
CA TYR A 101 8.69 -15.02 -8.27
C TYR A 101 8.17 -13.92 -9.20
N ILE A 102 9.01 -13.37 -10.09
CA ILE A 102 8.61 -12.31 -11.02
C ILE A 102 7.50 -12.83 -11.95
N GLY A 103 6.45 -12.04 -12.11
CA GLY A 103 5.26 -12.37 -12.91
C GLY A 103 4.20 -13.18 -12.16
N THR A 104 4.45 -13.55 -10.90
CA THR A 104 3.47 -14.28 -10.08
C THR A 104 2.68 -13.32 -9.18
N SER A 105 1.40 -13.62 -9.00
CA SER A 105 0.51 -12.90 -8.09
C SER A 105 0.42 -13.59 -6.73
N TYR A 106 0.29 -12.78 -5.69
CA TYR A 106 0.24 -13.23 -4.30
C TYR A 106 -0.70 -12.37 -3.47
N GLY A 107 -1.11 -12.91 -2.33
CA GLY A 107 -1.73 -12.15 -1.26
C GLY A 107 -0.78 -11.22 -0.52
N ILE A 108 -1.34 -10.49 0.43
CA ILE A 108 -0.59 -9.61 1.33
C ILE A 108 -1.04 -9.86 2.76
N VAL A 109 -0.10 -9.81 3.69
CA VAL A 109 -0.37 -10.01 5.11
C VAL A 109 0.14 -8.84 5.91
N LYS A 110 -0.62 -8.44 6.93
CA LYS A 110 -0.21 -7.41 7.88
C LYS A 110 0.51 -8.08 9.06
N SER A 111 1.79 -7.79 9.21
CA SER A 111 2.55 -8.07 10.43
C SER A 111 2.76 -6.74 11.18
N THR A 112 4.00 -6.32 11.41
CA THR A 112 4.32 -4.92 11.77
C THR A 112 4.12 -3.98 10.58
N ASN A 113 4.52 -4.43 9.38
CA ASN A 113 4.28 -3.77 8.10
C ASN A 113 3.48 -4.71 7.19
N TRP A 114 2.98 -4.18 6.08
CA TRP A 114 2.40 -5.00 5.01
C TRP A 114 3.48 -5.74 4.24
N LEU A 115 3.32 -7.05 4.10
CA LEU A 115 4.26 -7.94 3.44
C LEU A 115 3.58 -8.67 2.29
N VAL A 116 4.36 -9.05 1.27
CA VAL A 116 3.94 -10.03 0.26
C VAL A 116 3.90 -11.41 0.90
N ASP A 117 2.73 -12.06 0.87
CA ASP A 117 2.53 -13.41 1.39
C ASP A 117 2.58 -14.43 0.25
N THR A 118 3.74 -15.07 0.08
CA THR A 118 3.92 -16.07 -0.99
C THR A 118 3.19 -17.38 -0.72
N SER A 119 2.59 -17.56 0.47
CA SER A 119 1.78 -18.74 0.80
C SER A 119 0.31 -18.57 0.42
N ASP A 120 -0.18 -17.32 0.32
CA ASP A 120 -1.51 -17.02 -0.21
C ASP A 120 -1.46 -16.80 -1.72
N THR A 121 -1.95 -17.80 -2.44
CA THR A 121 -2.09 -17.81 -3.92
C THR A 121 -3.54 -17.81 -4.36
N THR A 122 -4.45 -17.55 -3.43
CA THR A 122 -5.90 -17.55 -3.62
C THR A 122 -6.48 -16.14 -3.57
N ASN A 123 -5.93 -15.28 -2.72
CA ASN A 123 -6.35 -13.89 -2.59
C ASN A 123 -5.30 -12.96 -3.19
N ASP A 124 -5.12 -13.04 -4.51
CA ASP A 124 -4.18 -12.16 -5.20
C ASP A 124 -4.50 -10.68 -4.93
N ARG A 125 -3.51 -9.96 -4.42
CA ARG A 125 -3.56 -8.50 -4.18
C ARG A 125 -2.44 -7.77 -4.87
N VAL A 126 -1.32 -8.45 -5.10
CA VAL A 126 -0.14 -7.87 -5.74
C VAL A 126 0.45 -8.84 -6.76
N MET A 127 0.98 -8.30 -7.85
CA MET A 127 1.80 -9.02 -8.82
C MET A 127 3.25 -8.56 -8.68
N VAL A 128 4.18 -9.50 -8.56
CA VAL A 128 5.61 -9.21 -8.48
C VAL A 128 6.12 -8.83 -9.86
N VAL A 129 6.68 -7.63 -10.01
CA VAL A 129 7.21 -7.13 -11.28
C VAL A 129 8.73 -7.17 -11.35
N ASP A 130 9.39 -7.10 -10.20
CA ASP A 130 10.85 -7.19 -10.10
C ASP A 130 11.23 -7.56 -8.67
N VAL A 131 12.44 -8.06 -8.46
CA VAL A 131 12.99 -8.34 -7.13
C VAL A 131 14.46 -7.94 -7.04
N SER A 132 14.86 -7.39 -5.90
CA SER A 132 16.27 -7.23 -5.56
C SER A 132 16.66 -8.33 -4.57
N VAL A 133 17.44 -9.32 -5.01
CA VAL A 133 17.83 -10.49 -4.19
C VAL A 133 18.71 -10.09 -2.99
N SER A 134 19.44 -8.99 -3.10
CA SER A 134 20.15 -8.33 -2.00
C SER A 134 20.00 -6.84 -2.25
N PRO A 135 19.09 -6.14 -1.55
CA PRO A 135 18.73 -6.30 -0.14
C PRO A 135 17.36 -6.98 0.17
N GLU A 136 16.89 -7.90 -0.67
CA GLU A 136 15.62 -8.64 -0.50
C GLU A 136 14.35 -7.75 -0.59
N ILE A 137 14.31 -6.86 -1.59
CA ILE A 137 13.16 -6.01 -1.88
C ILE A 137 12.29 -6.64 -2.96
N TRP A 138 10.98 -6.64 -2.76
CA TRP A 138 10.00 -7.05 -3.75
C TRP A 138 9.34 -5.83 -4.35
N TYR A 139 9.44 -5.66 -5.67
CA TYR A 139 8.73 -4.61 -6.39
C TYR A 139 7.44 -5.20 -6.93
N VAL A 140 6.32 -4.62 -6.52
CA VAL A 140 5.00 -5.15 -6.84
C VAL A 140 4.09 -4.09 -7.44
N ARG A 141 3.10 -4.55 -8.22
CA ARG A 141 1.94 -3.77 -8.61
C ARG A 141 0.71 -4.31 -7.92
N PHE A 142 -0.17 -3.44 -7.47
CA PHE A 142 -1.44 -3.88 -6.91
C PHE A 142 -2.40 -4.31 -8.01
N VAL A 143 -3.13 -5.40 -7.76
CA VAL A 143 -4.15 -5.91 -8.67
C VAL A 143 -5.25 -4.85 -8.82
N THR A 144 -5.56 -4.48 -10.06
CA THR A 144 -6.47 -3.38 -10.39
C THR A 144 -7.85 -3.54 -9.76
N ALA A 145 -8.36 -4.78 -9.67
CA ALA A 145 -9.65 -5.07 -9.04
C ALA A 145 -9.73 -4.68 -7.56
N ASN A 146 -8.58 -4.52 -6.89
CA ASN A 146 -8.51 -4.14 -5.48
C ASN A 146 -8.20 -2.66 -5.26
N LEU A 147 -7.97 -1.87 -6.30
CA LEU A 147 -7.64 -0.46 -6.17
C LEU A 147 -8.90 0.41 -6.25
N GLN A 148 -9.12 1.27 -5.26
CA GLN A 148 -10.30 2.16 -5.20
C GLN A 148 -10.31 3.22 -6.30
N MET A 149 -9.14 3.67 -6.74
CA MET A 149 -8.99 4.74 -7.73
C MET A 149 -8.69 4.18 -9.12
N THR A 150 -9.30 3.05 -9.48
CA THR A 150 -9.23 2.51 -10.84
C THR A 150 -10.44 2.96 -11.65
N GLY A 151 -10.26 4.00 -12.47
CA GLY A 151 -11.30 4.42 -13.41
C GLY A 151 -11.47 5.92 -13.68
N LEU A 152 -10.60 6.80 -13.21
CA LEU A 152 -10.59 8.19 -13.68
C LEU A 152 -9.35 8.44 -14.54
N ALA A 153 -9.44 8.05 -15.81
CA ALA A 153 -8.78 8.83 -16.85
C ALA A 153 -9.41 10.22 -16.80
N VAL A 154 -8.65 11.21 -16.36
CA VAL A 154 -8.98 12.62 -16.59
C VAL A 154 -8.27 13.06 -17.84
#